data_AF-A0A6J1RHM5-F1
#
_entry.id   AF-A0A6J1RHM5-F1
#
_cell.length_a   1.000
_cell.length_b   1.000
_cell.length_c   1.000
_cell.angle_alpha   90.00
_cell.angle_beta   90.00
_cell.angle_gamma   90.00
#
_symmetry.space_group_name_H-M   'P 1'
#
loop_
_entity.id
_entity.type
_entity.pdbx_description
1 polymer ?
#
loop_
_entity_poly.entity_id
_entity_poly.type
_entity_poly.pdbx_seq_one_letter_code
_entity_poly.pdbx_strand_id
1 'polypeptide(L)'
;MELTESNNSTDGMLILSEERNISREEIKELDFSKVLSKQIQTPQKLSHDTPRKNKLKARIISLQREKRKLKEQLKSALEKTKIKENLEYYCQLTDKFLSPSIAALVKEQAKLNQQSIKGRKYSMQFKQFCLSIYFAGPKSYKVLRKELLLPSPRTLQRSIESLQISPGLNDLVFDMIRRRIVNFTSLDRLCVIYF
;
A
#
# COMPACT_ATOMS: atom_id res chain seq x y z
N MET A 1 -30.07 -24.09 35.79
CA MET A 1 -29.08 -24.85 35.01
C MET A 1 -28.00 -23.87 34.65
N GLU A 2 -26.79 -24.17 35.09
CA GLU A 2 -25.63 -23.30 35.20
C GLU A 2 -25.11 -22.74 33.86
N LEU A 3 -24.15 -21.83 34.05
CA LEU A 3 -23.03 -21.41 33.17
C LEU A 3 -23.20 -20.00 32.58
N THR A 4 -22.86 -18.96 33.35
CA THR A 4 -21.50 -18.38 33.59
C THR A 4 -21.07 -17.37 32.51
N GLU A 5 -21.12 -16.11 32.95
CA GLU A 5 -20.17 -15.02 32.72
C GLU A 5 -18.91 -15.35 31.88
N SER A 6 -18.60 -14.52 30.88
CA SER A 6 -17.63 -13.43 31.10
C SER A 6 -17.33 -12.67 29.80
N ASN A 7 -17.44 -11.35 29.95
CA ASN A 7 -16.95 -10.34 29.03
C ASN A 7 -15.42 -10.33 28.94
N ASN A 8 -14.91 -9.81 27.82
CA ASN A 8 -13.80 -8.85 27.66
C ASN A 8 -13.16 -9.12 26.28
N SER A 9 -13.39 -8.33 25.22
CA SER A 9 -13.11 -6.90 25.06
C SER A 9 -11.76 -6.49 25.65
N THR A 10 -10.70 -6.65 24.88
CA THR A 10 -9.65 -5.63 24.75
C THR A 10 -8.79 -5.90 23.51
N ASP A 11 -8.75 -4.91 22.63
CA ASP A 11 -7.57 -4.44 21.91
C ASP A 11 -6.63 -5.49 21.29
N GLY A 12 -6.96 -5.86 20.05
CA GLY A 12 -5.98 -6.39 19.10
C GLY A 12 -5.03 -5.29 18.61
N MET A 13 -4.25 -4.71 19.52
CA MET A 13 -3.07 -3.92 19.18
C MET A 13 -2.08 -4.88 18.49
N LEU A 14 -2.00 -4.77 17.16
CA LEU A 14 -0.98 -5.42 16.34
C LEU A 14 0.38 -4.82 16.71
N ILE A 15 0.98 -5.31 17.80
CA ILE A 15 2.40 -5.13 18.05
C ILE A 15 3.10 -5.98 17.00
N LEU A 16 3.45 -5.35 15.89
CA LEU A 16 4.60 -5.77 15.09
C LEU A 16 5.80 -5.71 16.03
N SER A 17 6.05 -6.79 16.76
CA SER A 17 7.34 -7.00 17.38
C SER A 17 8.33 -7.13 16.23
N GLU A 18 9.02 -6.02 15.95
CA GLU A 18 10.29 -6.03 15.23
C GLU A 18 11.21 -7.00 15.99
N GLU A 19 11.19 -8.27 15.60
CA GLU A 19 12.25 -9.19 15.96
C GLU A 19 13.51 -8.66 15.30
N ARG A 20 14.31 -7.93 16.10
CA ARG A 20 15.68 -7.58 15.77
C ARG A 20 16.34 -8.86 15.26
N ASN A 21 16.75 -8.84 13.99
CA ASN A 21 17.65 -9.85 13.45
C ASN A 21 18.97 -9.68 14.19
N ILE A 22 19.12 -10.40 15.30
CA ILE A 22 20.41 -10.56 15.97
C ILE A 22 21.31 -11.24 14.96
N SER A 23 22.16 -10.45 14.32
CA SER A 23 23.20 -10.93 13.45
C SER A 23 24.12 -11.85 14.26
N ARG A 24 24.75 -12.82 13.60
CA ARG A 24 25.66 -13.79 14.25
C ARG A 24 26.82 -13.15 15.01
N GLU A 25 27.00 -11.84 14.90
CA GLU A 25 28.07 -11.05 15.51
C GLU A 25 27.70 -10.56 16.92
N GLU A 26 26.43 -10.23 17.20
CA GLU A 26 25.99 -9.74 18.53
C GLU A 26 26.07 -10.83 19.63
N ILE A 27 26.03 -12.12 19.26
CA ILE A 27 26.17 -13.23 20.23
C ILE A 27 27.63 -13.33 20.77
N LYS A 28 28.60 -12.63 20.16
CA LYS A 28 29.99 -12.64 20.63
C LYS A 28 30.30 -11.63 21.73
N GLU A 29 29.44 -10.66 22.01
CA GLU A 29 29.68 -9.61 23.03
C GLU A 29 28.80 -9.75 24.27
N LEU A 30 28.81 -10.90 24.92
CA LEU A 30 28.44 -11.01 26.33
C LEU A 30 29.68 -11.51 27.08
N ASP A 31 30.49 -10.54 27.47
CA ASP A 31 31.76 -10.70 28.17
C ASP A 31 31.52 -11.28 29.58
N PHE A 32 31.72 -12.59 29.72
CA PHE A 32 31.62 -13.34 30.98
C PHE A 32 32.94 -13.31 31.78
N SER A 33 33.74 -12.26 31.65
CA SER A 33 35.03 -12.11 32.32
C SER A 33 34.93 -11.63 33.78
N LYS A 34 34.13 -12.30 34.64
CA LYS A 34 34.23 -12.09 36.10
C LYS A 34 33.62 -13.18 36.98
N VAL A 35 33.95 -14.45 36.75
CA VAL A 35 33.83 -15.48 37.80
C VAL A 35 35.06 -16.38 37.76
N LEU A 36 36.04 -16.05 38.61
CA LEU A 36 37.21 -16.87 38.89
C LEU A 36 36.77 -18.07 39.75
N SER A 37 36.33 -19.15 39.09
CA SER A 37 36.30 -20.47 39.71
C SER A 37 37.34 -21.34 39.01
N LYS A 38 38.34 -21.80 39.77
CA LYS A 38 39.30 -22.79 39.30
C LYS A 38 38.55 -24.11 39.07
N GLN A 39 38.01 -24.30 37.88
CA GLN A 39 37.59 -25.60 37.38
C GLN A 39 38.65 -26.10 36.40
N ILE A 40 39.10 -27.33 36.62
CA ILE A 40 39.85 -28.12 35.65
C ILE A 40 38.87 -28.45 34.53
N GLN A 41 38.70 -27.55 33.57
CA GLN A 41 37.73 -27.72 32.49
C GLN A 41 38.44 -28.10 31.20
N THR A 42 37.92 -29.13 30.55
CA THR A 42 38.34 -29.56 29.21
C THR A 42 38.25 -28.35 28.26
N PRO A 43 39.31 -28.01 27.51
CA PRO A 43 39.29 -26.84 26.62
C PRO A 43 38.06 -26.86 25.72
N GLN A 44 37.48 -25.70 25.43
CA GLN A 44 36.21 -25.56 24.69
C GLN A 44 36.23 -26.31 23.33
N LYS A 45 37.41 -26.40 22.70
CA LYS A 45 37.69 -27.21 21.50
C LYS A 45 37.55 -28.73 21.70
N LEU A 46 37.63 -29.28 22.90
CA LEU A 46 37.37 -30.70 23.17
C LEU A 46 35.88 -30.97 23.52
N SER A 47 35.10 -29.93 23.80
CA SER A 47 33.68 -30.04 24.22
C SER A 47 32.66 -29.71 23.12
N HIS A 48 33.08 -29.14 21.98
CA HIS A 48 32.18 -28.63 20.94
C HIS A 48 31.42 -29.71 20.16
N ASP A 49 32.02 -30.90 20.02
CA ASP A 49 31.52 -32.01 19.19
C ASP A 49 31.20 -33.28 19.99
N THR A 50 30.70 -33.08 21.21
CA THR A 50 30.14 -34.20 21.97
C THR A 50 28.89 -34.77 21.27
N PRO A 51 28.67 -36.09 21.31
CA PRO A 51 27.52 -36.73 20.64
C PRO A 51 26.17 -36.09 21.02
N ARG A 52 26.03 -35.69 22.29
CA ARG A 52 24.84 -34.99 22.81
C ARG A 52 24.64 -33.63 22.14
N LYS A 53 25.69 -32.82 21.97
CA LYS A 53 25.60 -31.51 21.31
C LYS A 53 25.31 -31.64 19.82
N ASN A 54 25.88 -32.62 19.14
CA ASN A 54 25.59 -32.87 17.72
C ASN A 54 24.14 -33.32 17.50
N LYS A 55 23.60 -34.15 18.38
CA LYS A 55 22.17 -34.53 18.37
C LYS A 55 21.26 -33.31 18.58
N LEU A 56 21.63 -32.41 19.48
CA LEU A 56 20.88 -31.16 19.72
C LEU A 56 20.96 -30.20 18.52
N LYS A 57 22.15 -29.99 17.94
CA LYS A 57 22.34 -29.18 16.72
C LYS A 57 21.49 -29.74 15.56
N ALA A 58 21.50 -31.05 15.36
CA ALA A 58 20.68 -31.72 14.35
C ALA A 58 19.17 -31.48 14.58
N ARG A 59 18.71 -31.54 15.83
CA ARG A 59 17.31 -31.24 16.20
C ARG A 59 16.93 -29.78 15.98
N ILE A 60 17.83 -28.84 16.29
CA ILE A 60 17.61 -27.40 16.01
C ILE A 60 17.47 -27.18 14.50
N ILE A 61 18.34 -27.78 13.70
CA ILE A 61 18.28 -27.67 12.24
C ILE A 61 16.98 -28.30 11.70
N SER A 62 16.55 -29.46 12.20
CA SER A 62 15.30 -30.08 11.77
C SER A 62 14.08 -29.21 12.10
N LEU A 63 14.03 -28.66 13.31
CA LEU A 63 12.94 -27.77 13.73
C LEU A 63 12.91 -26.46 12.93
N GLN A 64 14.09 -25.88 12.62
CA GLN A 64 14.17 -24.70 11.75
C GLN A 64 13.67 -24.99 10.33
N ARG A 65 13.97 -26.17 9.78
CA ARG A 65 13.46 -26.62 8.48
C ARG A 65 11.95 -26.81 8.51
N GLU A 66 11.40 -27.43 9.56
CA GLU A 66 9.96 -27.57 9.74
C GLU A 66 9.26 -26.20 9.86
N LYS A 67 9.81 -25.28 10.66
CA LYS A 67 9.30 -23.90 10.77
C LYS A 67 9.27 -23.21 9.41
N ARG A 68 10.31 -23.38 8.58
CA ARG A 68 10.34 -22.82 7.22
C ARG A 68 9.27 -23.44 6.33
N LYS A 69 9.14 -24.77 6.35
CA LYS A 69 8.14 -25.50 5.56
C LYS A 69 6.71 -25.12 5.94
N LEU A 70 6.41 -25.02 7.23
CA LEU A 70 5.11 -24.56 7.73
C LEU A 70 4.81 -23.12 7.29
N LYS A 71 5.80 -22.21 7.37
CA LYS A 71 5.65 -20.82 6.87
C LYS A 71 5.37 -20.78 5.37
N GLU A 72 6.08 -21.58 4.57
CA GLU A 72 5.87 -21.68 3.12
C GLU A 72 4.48 -22.26 2.79
N GLN A 73 4.06 -23.31 3.50
CA GLN A 73 2.74 -23.91 3.36
C GLN A 73 1.62 -22.93 3.71
N LEU A 74 1.72 -22.21 4.83
CA LEU A 74 0.77 -21.19 5.25
C LEU A 74 0.68 -20.07 4.21
N LYS A 75 1.82 -19.58 3.71
CA LYS A 75 1.85 -18.58 2.64
C LYS A 75 1.15 -19.08 1.37
N SER A 76 1.42 -20.32 0.96
CA SER A 76 0.79 -20.91 -0.22
C SER A 76 -0.72 -21.13 -0.04
N ALA A 77 -1.16 -21.50 1.17
CA ALA A 77 -2.57 -21.65 1.50
C ALA A 77 -3.29 -20.29 1.49
N LEU A 78 -2.66 -19.26 2.07
CA LEU A 78 -3.18 -17.89 2.07
C LEU A 78 -3.33 -17.31 0.65
N GLU A 79 -2.35 -17.58 -0.22
CA GLU A 79 -2.41 -17.17 -1.63
C GLU A 79 -3.46 -17.96 -2.44
N LYS A 80 -3.75 -19.21 -2.05
CA LYS A 80 -4.86 -20.00 -2.65
C LYS A 80 -6.23 -19.53 -2.16
N THR A 81 -6.34 -19.09 -0.90
CA THR A 81 -7.57 -18.54 -0.32
C THR A 81 -7.83 -17.09 -0.71
N LYS A 82 -6.81 -16.35 -1.19
CA LYS A 82 -7.04 -15.08 -1.87
C LYS A 82 -7.86 -15.36 -3.12
N ILE A 83 -9.16 -15.11 -2.99
CA ILE A 83 -10.10 -15.14 -4.08
C ILE A 83 -9.50 -14.25 -5.17
N LYS A 84 -9.10 -14.84 -6.30
CA LYS A 84 -8.83 -14.09 -7.53
C LYS A 84 -10.18 -13.61 -8.04
N GLU A 85 -10.74 -12.61 -7.37
CA GLU A 85 -12.00 -12.01 -7.76
C GLU A 85 -11.85 -11.51 -9.20
N ASN A 86 -12.76 -11.95 -10.05
CA ASN A 86 -12.74 -11.60 -11.45
C ASN A 86 -13.05 -10.10 -11.57
N LEU A 87 -12.01 -9.29 -11.77
CA LEU A 87 -12.11 -7.84 -11.92
C LEU A 87 -13.10 -7.45 -13.02
N GLU A 88 -13.24 -8.29 -14.05
CA GLU A 88 -14.15 -8.08 -15.16
C GLU A 88 -15.61 -8.16 -14.72
N TYR A 89 -15.95 -9.14 -13.89
CA TYR A 89 -17.30 -9.27 -13.31
C TYR A 89 -17.62 -8.08 -12.39
N TYR A 90 -16.64 -7.63 -11.60
CA TYR A 90 -16.79 -6.41 -10.79
C TYR A 90 -17.08 -5.17 -11.63
N CYS A 91 -16.35 -5.00 -12.75
CA CYS A 91 -16.58 -3.89 -13.66
C CYS A 91 -18.00 -3.89 -14.23
N GLN A 92 -18.51 -5.06 -14.64
CA GLN A 92 -19.88 -5.20 -15.15
C GLN A 92 -20.94 -4.86 -14.10
N LEU A 93 -20.74 -5.29 -12.86
CA LEU A 93 -21.63 -4.93 -11.75
C LEU A 93 -21.63 -3.42 -11.49
N THR A 94 -20.45 -2.79 -11.50
CA THR A 94 -20.36 -1.35 -11.24
C THR A 94 -21.08 -0.52 -12.31
N ASP A 95 -21.08 -0.95 -13.57
CA ASP A 95 -21.82 -0.26 -14.63
C ASP A 95 -23.34 -0.38 -14.48
N LYS A 96 -23.83 -1.45 -13.84
CA LYS A 96 -25.26 -1.67 -13.62
C LYS A 96 -25.81 -0.84 -12.47
N PHE A 97 -25.03 -0.65 -11.40
CA PHE A 97 -25.51 -0.06 -10.15
C PHE A 97 -25.07 1.38 -9.92
N LEU A 98 -24.03 1.87 -10.61
CA LEU A 98 -23.46 3.20 -10.35
C LEU A 98 -23.55 4.11 -11.57
N SER A 99 -23.61 5.43 -11.29
CA SER A 99 -23.45 6.46 -12.32
C SER A 99 -22.08 6.34 -13.00
N PRO A 100 -21.95 6.66 -14.30
CA PRO A 100 -20.70 6.49 -15.06
C PRO A 100 -19.46 7.09 -14.38
N SER A 101 -19.59 8.27 -13.77
CA SER A 101 -18.49 8.94 -13.07
C SER A 101 -18.03 8.18 -11.83
N ILE A 102 -18.97 7.65 -11.04
CA ILE A 102 -18.65 6.89 -9.83
C ILE A 102 -18.18 5.48 -10.19
N ALA A 103 -18.78 4.85 -11.20
CA ALA A 103 -18.33 3.56 -11.74
C ALA A 103 -16.86 3.66 -12.21
N ALA A 104 -16.50 4.71 -12.94
CA ALA A 104 -15.11 4.95 -13.36
C ALA A 104 -14.15 5.09 -12.16
N LEU A 105 -14.54 5.85 -11.14
CA LEU A 105 -13.76 6.00 -9.90
C LEU A 105 -13.54 4.64 -9.23
N VAL A 106 -14.62 3.90 -9.02
CA VAL A 106 -14.61 2.62 -8.30
C VAL A 106 -13.79 1.56 -9.04
N LYS A 107 -13.93 1.49 -10.37
CA LYS A 107 -13.10 0.63 -11.23
C LYS A 107 -11.61 0.96 -11.13
N GLU A 108 -11.25 2.24 -11.15
CA GLU A 108 -9.86 2.67 -11.01
C GLU A 108 -9.32 2.34 -9.60
N GLN A 109 -10.11 2.52 -8.54
CA GLN A 109 -9.73 2.12 -7.19
C GLN A 109 -9.48 0.60 -7.09
N ALA A 110 -10.35 -0.22 -7.66
CA ALA A 110 -10.18 -1.67 -7.69
C ALA A 110 -8.88 -2.09 -8.39
N LYS A 111 -8.59 -1.50 -9.57
CA LYS A 111 -7.32 -1.73 -10.30
C LYS A 111 -6.10 -1.33 -9.48
N LEU A 112 -6.15 -0.16 -8.81
CA LEU A 112 -5.03 0.35 -8.01
C LEU A 112 -4.80 -0.46 -6.73
N ASN A 113 -5.83 -1.11 -6.20
CA ASN A 113 -5.74 -1.98 -5.04
C ASN A 113 -5.03 -3.30 -5.37
N GLN A 114 -5.22 -3.83 -6.59
CA GLN A 114 -4.48 -5.01 -7.07
C GLN A 114 -3.00 -4.73 -7.33
N GLN A 115 -2.62 -3.46 -7.51
CA GLN A 115 -1.23 -3.06 -7.75
C GLN A 115 -0.48 -2.85 -6.44
N SER A 116 0.82 -3.20 -6.45
CA SER A 116 1.71 -2.90 -5.33
C SER A 116 1.82 -1.39 -5.13
N ILE A 117 2.04 -0.95 -3.88
CA ILE A 117 2.10 0.48 -3.51
C ILE A 117 3.08 1.27 -4.39
N LYS A 118 4.22 0.67 -4.75
CA LYS A 118 5.26 1.28 -5.59
C LYS A 118 4.96 1.22 -7.10
N GLY A 119 4.05 0.36 -7.52
CA GLY A 119 3.71 0.12 -8.94
C GLY A 119 2.44 0.83 -9.42
N ARG A 120 1.79 1.62 -8.57
CA ARG A 120 0.51 2.28 -8.89
C ARG A 120 0.65 3.27 -10.04
N LYS A 121 -0.05 3.01 -11.15
CA LYS A 121 -0.14 3.90 -12.31
C LYS A 121 -1.54 4.46 -12.44
N TYR A 122 -1.64 5.79 -12.45
CA TYR A 122 -2.92 6.49 -12.62
C TYR A 122 -3.20 6.78 -14.09
N SER A 123 -4.40 6.43 -14.56
CA SER A 123 -4.90 6.80 -15.87
C SER A 123 -4.98 8.33 -16.03
N MET A 124 -4.83 8.85 -17.26
CA MET A 124 -4.92 10.29 -17.53
C MET A 124 -6.30 10.84 -17.17
N GLN A 125 -7.37 10.12 -17.52
CA GLN A 125 -8.75 10.50 -17.18
C GLN A 125 -8.96 10.58 -15.66
N PHE A 126 -8.38 9.64 -14.94
CA PHE A 126 -8.44 9.64 -13.47
C PHE A 126 -7.67 10.80 -12.86
N LYS A 127 -6.52 11.18 -13.43
CA LYS A 127 -5.78 12.38 -13.01
C LYS A 127 -6.58 13.65 -13.26
N GLN A 128 -7.26 13.77 -14.40
CA GLN A 128 -8.12 14.92 -14.70
C GLN A 128 -9.28 15.04 -13.69
N PHE A 129 -9.93 13.93 -13.35
CA PHE A 129 -10.95 13.89 -12.30
C PHE A 129 -10.40 14.26 -10.92
N CYS A 130 -9.22 13.77 -10.56
CA CYS A 130 -8.56 14.17 -9.31
C CYS A 130 -8.21 15.66 -9.31
N LEU A 131 -7.81 16.20 -10.47
CA LEU A 131 -7.47 17.60 -10.64
C LEU A 131 -8.70 18.51 -10.48
N SER A 132 -9.86 18.12 -11.00
CA SER A 132 -11.10 18.88 -10.79
C SER A 132 -11.48 18.95 -9.31
N ILE A 133 -11.33 17.86 -8.56
CA ILE A 133 -11.55 17.86 -7.10
C ILE A 133 -10.52 18.77 -6.40
N TYR A 134 -9.26 18.69 -6.81
CA TYR A 134 -8.19 19.50 -6.23
C TYR A 134 -8.44 21.01 -6.43
N PHE A 135 -8.89 21.42 -7.62
CA PHE A 135 -9.26 22.82 -7.90
C PHE A 135 -10.54 23.26 -7.19
N ALA A 136 -11.51 22.36 -6.98
CA ALA A 136 -12.69 22.65 -6.18
C ALA A 136 -12.36 22.87 -4.69
N GLY A 137 -11.38 22.13 -4.16
CA GLY A 137 -10.98 22.25 -2.75
C GLY A 137 -9.71 21.47 -2.40
N PRO A 138 -8.54 22.13 -2.25
CA PRO A 138 -7.29 21.44 -1.96
C PRO A 138 -7.26 20.83 -0.55
N LYS A 139 -7.98 21.42 0.41
CA LYS A 139 -8.13 20.87 1.77
C LYS A 139 -8.94 19.57 1.76
N SER A 140 -10.08 19.58 1.07
CA SER A 140 -10.94 18.40 0.90
C SER A 140 -10.21 17.26 0.20
N TYR A 141 -9.41 17.58 -0.82
CA TYR A 141 -8.57 16.58 -1.51
C TYR A 141 -7.57 15.89 -0.56
N LYS A 142 -6.94 16.64 0.35
CA LYS A 142 -6.00 16.06 1.33
C LYS A 142 -6.69 15.09 2.30
N VAL A 143 -7.95 15.36 2.66
CA VAL A 143 -8.75 14.45 3.50
C VAL A 143 -9.11 13.20 2.71
N LEU A 144 -9.68 13.36 1.52
CA LEU A 144 -10.09 12.24 0.65
C LEU A 144 -8.93 11.31 0.29
N ARG A 145 -7.71 11.86 0.15
CA ARG A 145 -6.51 11.07 -0.15
C ARG A 145 -6.11 10.10 0.97
N LYS A 146 -6.54 10.32 2.21
CA LYS A 146 -6.24 9.40 3.32
C LYS A 146 -7.01 8.08 3.15
N GLU A 147 -8.26 8.18 2.70
CA GLU A 147 -9.17 7.05 2.54
C GLU A 147 -9.10 6.43 1.15
N LEU A 148 -8.86 7.23 0.11
CA LEU A 148 -8.85 6.80 -1.29
C LEU A 148 -7.44 6.77 -1.88
N LEU A 149 -7.20 5.87 -2.83
CA LEU A 149 -5.95 5.75 -3.57
C LEU A 149 -5.85 6.88 -4.62
N LEU A 150 -5.63 8.10 -4.15
CA LEU A 150 -5.53 9.29 -5.00
C LEU A 150 -4.07 9.70 -5.29
N PRO A 151 -3.80 10.30 -6.46
CA PRO A 151 -2.51 10.89 -6.79
C PRO A 151 -2.04 11.89 -5.71
N SER A 152 -0.73 12.02 -5.54
CA SER A 152 -0.21 13.09 -4.68
C SER A 152 -0.43 14.47 -5.33
N PRO A 153 -0.49 15.56 -4.55
CA PRO A 153 -0.52 16.91 -5.10
C PRO A 153 0.65 17.18 -6.06
N ARG A 154 1.85 16.64 -5.76
CA ARG A 154 3.00 16.74 -6.66
C ARG A 154 2.77 16.02 -7.99
N THR A 155 2.10 14.87 -7.97
CA THR A 155 1.72 14.14 -9.19
C THR A 155 0.72 14.94 -10.04
N LEU A 156 -0.24 15.62 -9.40
CA LEU A 156 -1.16 16.50 -10.10
C LEU A 156 -0.44 17.72 -10.68
N GLN A 157 0.43 18.37 -9.91
CA GLN A 157 1.26 19.48 -10.40
C GLN A 157 2.08 19.08 -11.63
N ARG A 158 2.75 17.93 -11.61
CA ARG A 158 3.47 17.42 -12.80
C ARG A 158 2.58 17.22 -14.02
N SER A 159 1.30 16.95 -13.82
CA SER A 159 0.34 16.82 -14.91
C SER A 159 -0.09 18.19 -15.47
N ILE A 160 0.05 19.26 -14.68
CA ILE A 160 -0.20 20.65 -15.09
C ILE A 160 1.06 21.26 -15.69
N GLU A 161 2.25 20.91 -15.19
CA GLU A 161 3.55 21.40 -15.68
C GLU A 161 3.75 21.13 -17.18
N SER A 162 3.10 20.09 -17.74
CA SER A 162 3.12 19.83 -19.18
C SER A 162 2.31 20.86 -20.01
N LEU A 163 1.50 21.69 -19.37
CA LEU A 163 0.73 22.73 -20.04
C LEU A 163 1.63 23.93 -20.34
N GLN A 164 1.93 24.14 -21.62
CA GLN A 164 2.66 25.31 -22.08
C GLN A 164 1.70 26.52 -22.06
N ILE A 165 1.91 27.45 -21.14
CA ILE A 165 1.18 28.72 -21.08
C ILE A 165 2.13 29.80 -21.63
N SER A 166 1.86 30.24 -22.86
CA SER A 166 2.59 31.36 -23.48
C SER A 166 1.95 32.70 -23.09
N PRO A 167 2.74 33.79 -23.03
CA PRO A 167 2.18 35.13 -22.91
C PRO A 167 1.31 35.46 -24.14
N GLY A 168 0.27 36.26 -23.92
CA GLY A 168 -0.72 36.60 -24.94
C GLY A 168 -2.02 35.80 -24.80
N LEU A 169 -2.78 35.72 -25.90
CA LEU A 169 -4.03 34.96 -25.96
C LEU A 169 -3.71 33.49 -26.22
N ASN A 170 -4.29 32.59 -25.43
CA ASN A 170 -4.09 31.16 -25.59
C ASN A 170 -5.11 30.61 -26.60
N ASP A 171 -4.65 30.28 -27.81
CA ASP A 171 -5.48 29.74 -28.89
C ASP A 171 -6.25 28.49 -28.46
N LEU A 172 -5.69 27.64 -27.60
CA LEU A 172 -6.36 26.44 -27.11
C LEU A 172 -7.64 26.77 -26.33
N VAL A 173 -7.60 27.84 -25.54
CA VAL A 173 -8.74 28.30 -24.76
C VAL A 173 -9.80 28.86 -25.70
N PHE A 174 -9.42 29.68 -26.68
CA PHE A 174 -10.34 30.21 -27.69
C PHE A 174 -10.95 29.11 -28.56
N ASP A 175 -10.20 28.07 -28.92
CA ASP A 175 -10.70 26.91 -29.65
C ASP A 175 -11.68 26.07 -28.83
N MET A 176 -11.47 25.94 -27.52
CA MET A 176 -12.44 25.31 -26.62
C MET A 176 -13.73 26.14 -26.51
N ILE A 177 -13.59 27.46 -26.35
CA ILE A 177 -14.72 28.40 -26.30
C ILE A 177 -15.50 28.34 -27.62
N ARG A 178 -14.81 28.40 -28.77
CA ARG A 178 -15.41 28.32 -30.11
C ARG A 178 -16.26 27.07 -30.26
N ARG A 179 -15.75 25.91 -29.85
CA ARG A 179 -16.48 24.63 -29.89
C ARG A 179 -17.72 24.63 -29.00
N ARG A 180 -17.68 25.32 -27.85
CA ARG A 180 -18.84 25.44 -26.95
C ARG A 180 -19.92 26.38 -27.49
N ILE A 181 -19.51 27.47 -28.13
CA ILE A 181 -20.41 28.53 -28.61
C ILE A 181 -21.14 28.16 -29.92
N VAL A 182 -20.74 27.09 -30.63
CA VAL A 182 -21.42 26.65 -31.87
C VAL A 182 -22.93 26.52 -31.69
N ASN A 183 -23.37 26.03 -30.53
CA ASN A 183 -24.78 25.78 -30.24
C ASN A 183 -25.50 26.98 -29.58
N PHE A 184 -24.84 28.13 -29.44
CA PHE A 184 -25.40 29.30 -28.75
C PHE A 184 -26.23 30.14 -29.72
N THR A 185 -27.31 30.73 -29.21
CA THR A 185 -28.13 31.67 -29.98
C THR A 185 -27.40 33.01 -30.18
N SER A 186 -27.88 33.85 -31.09
CA SER A 186 -27.25 35.14 -31.40
C SER A 186 -27.13 36.06 -30.18
N LEU A 187 -28.07 35.97 -29.24
CA LEU A 187 -28.06 36.76 -28.00
C LEU A 187 -27.04 36.21 -26.99
N ASP A 188 -26.91 34.89 -26.88
CA ASP A 188 -25.96 34.23 -25.97
C ASP A 188 -24.49 34.46 -26.36
N ARG A 189 -24.24 34.91 -27.60
CA ARG A 189 -22.90 35.24 -28.12
C ARG A 189 -22.43 36.63 -27.75
N LEU A 190 -23.31 37.49 -27.22
CA LEU A 190 -22.94 38.82 -26.78
C LEU A 190 -22.13 38.70 -25.48
N CYS A 191 -20.88 39.13 -25.52
CA CYS A 191 -20.02 39.20 -24.34
C CYS A 191 -19.32 40.54 -24.25
N VAL A 192 -19.00 40.95 -23.03
CA VAL A 192 -18.20 42.14 -22.75
C VAL A 192 -16.83 41.67 -22.27
N ILE A 193 -15.78 42.23 -22.86
CA ILE A 193 -14.42 41.99 -22.41
C ILE A 193 -14.09 43.09 -21.40
N TYR A 194 -13.89 42.69 -20.15
CA TYR A 194 -13.49 43.56 -19.05
C TYR A 194 -12.07 43.20 -18.61
N PHE A 195 -11.23 44.19 -18.37
CA PHE A 195 -9.83 44.05 -17.95
C PHE A 195 -9.62 44.68 -16.58
#